data_AF-A0A0K8Q2C0-F1
#
_entry.id   AF-A0A0K8Q2C0-F1
#
_cell.length_a   1.000
_cell.length_b   1.000
_cell.length_c   1.000
_cell.angle_alpha   90.00
_cell.angle_beta   90.00
_cell.angle_gamma   90.00
#
_symmetry.space_group_name_H-M   'P 1'
#
loop_
_entity.id
_entity.type
_entity.pdbx_description
1 polymer ?
#
loop_
_entity_poly.entity_id
_entity_poly.type
_entity_poly.pdbx_seq_one_letter_code
_entity_poly.pdbx_strand_id
1 'polypeptide(L)'
;MRTRTQRLGNFWVDLTRTSFRLLLPLAFLAALVMVLGGVVQNFWPTDVVNQASGIGQSVPGGPVASQEAIKELGTNGGGYFNANSAHPFENPNVFISLFEVFLLLLIPSALPYAFGRMVGDQKQGHTVIAVMGTLWLASVSLMGWAVAAAQGTAT
;
A
#
# COMPACT_ATOMS: atom_id res chain seq x y z
N MET A 1 16.63 -27.80 5.15
CA MET A 1 16.93 -26.68 6.09
C MET A 1 18.39 -26.79 6.49
N ARG A 2 19.19 -25.71 6.44
CA ARG A 2 20.62 -25.79 6.83
C ARG A 2 20.70 -25.79 8.36
N THR A 3 21.28 -26.82 8.96
CA THR A 3 21.51 -26.89 10.41
C THR A 3 23.00 -26.64 10.69
N ARG A 4 23.32 -25.93 11.79
CA ARG A 4 24.70 -25.64 12.25
C ARG A 4 25.58 -24.82 11.28
N THR A 5 25.02 -23.76 10.67
CA THR A 5 25.78 -22.75 9.90
C THR A 5 25.90 -21.46 10.71
N GLN A 6 27.07 -20.78 10.65
CA GLN A 6 27.23 -19.43 11.20
C GLN A 6 26.78 -18.32 10.23
N ARG A 7 26.38 -18.67 9.00
CA ARG A 7 25.98 -17.72 7.95
C ARG A 7 24.47 -17.74 7.75
N LEU A 8 23.87 -16.54 7.61
CA LEU A 8 22.43 -16.33 7.44
C LEU A 8 21.97 -16.23 5.98
N GLY A 9 22.89 -15.95 5.04
CA GLY A 9 22.56 -15.73 3.63
C GLY A 9 23.47 -14.67 3.00
N ASN A 10 23.00 -14.04 1.93
CA ASN A 10 23.67 -12.91 1.30
C ASN A 10 22.68 -11.77 1.11
N PHE A 11 22.86 -10.71 1.90
CA PHE A 11 22.02 -9.53 1.89
C PHE A 11 21.82 -8.94 0.49
N TRP A 12 22.88 -8.78 -0.30
CA TRP A 12 22.79 -8.17 -1.64
C TRP A 12 21.99 -9.01 -2.62
N VAL A 13 22.05 -10.33 -2.47
CA VAL A 13 21.22 -11.25 -3.27
C VAL A 13 19.76 -11.11 -2.89
N ASP A 14 19.45 -11.07 -1.60
CA ASP A 14 18.06 -10.96 -1.11
C ASP A 14 17.46 -9.59 -1.44
N LEU A 15 18.22 -8.51 -1.28
CA LEU A 15 17.83 -7.16 -1.69
C LEU A 15 17.51 -7.11 -3.18
N THR A 16 18.45 -7.54 -4.03
CA THR A 16 18.27 -7.50 -5.49
C THR A 16 17.09 -8.36 -5.93
N ARG A 17 16.93 -9.57 -5.37
CA ARG A 17 15.80 -10.44 -5.71
C ARG A 17 14.47 -9.84 -5.26
N THR A 18 14.41 -9.30 -4.05
CA THR A 18 13.18 -8.70 -3.51
C THR A 18 12.80 -7.46 -4.32
N SER A 19 13.74 -6.56 -4.61
CA SER A 19 13.48 -5.37 -5.41
C SER A 19 13.03 -5.72 -6.83
N PHE A 20 13.79 -6.53 -7.58
CA PHE A 20 13.54 -6.74 -9.01
C PHE A 20 12.57 -7.86 -9.34
N ARG A 21 12.37 -8.84 -8.44
CA ARG A 21 11.50 -10.01 -8.72
C ARG A 21 10.21 -10.01 -7.92
N LEU A 22 10.09 -9.17 -6.90
CA LEU A 22 8.87 -9.05 -6.10
C LEU A 22 8.29 -7.63 -6.15
N LEU A 23 9.01 -6.65 -5.61
CA LEU A 23 8.49 -5.30 -5.44
C LEU A 23 8.24 -4.59 -6.77
N LEU A 24 9.25 -4.49 -7.64
CA LEU A 24 9.15 -3.79 -8.92
C LEU A 24 8.04 -4.35 -9.84
N PRO A 25 7.96 -5.67 -10.13
CA PRO A 25 6.92 -6.18 -11.00
C PRO A 25 5.52 -6.03 -10.41
N LEU A 26 5.34 -6.25 -9.10
CA LEU A 26 4.03 -6.08 -8.47
C LEU A 26 3.62 -4.60 -8.41
N ALA A 27 4.54 -3.69 -8.06
CA ALA A 27 4.28 -2.25 -8.06
C ALA A 27 3.95 -1.73 -9.46
N PHE A 28 4.63 -2.24 -10.50
CA PHE A 28 4.31 -1.89 -11.88
C PHE A 28 2.87 -2.29 -12.25
N LEU A 29 2.46 -3.52 -11.94
CA LEU A 29 1.09 -3.98 -12.20
C LEU A 29 0.06 -3.20 -11.39
N ALA A 30 0.34 -2.93 -10.11
CA ALA A 30 -0.51 -2.14 -9.25
C ALA A 30 -0.66 -0.70 -9.76
N ALA A 31 0.42 -0.07 -10.23
CA ALA A 31 0.38 1.26 -10.83
C ALA A 31 -0.50 1.30 -12.07
N LEU A 32 -0.48 0.26 -12.91
CA LEU A 32 -1.40 0.16 -14.07
C LEU A 32 -2.86 0.11 -13.62
N VAL A 33 -3.18 -0.70 -12.60
CA VAL A 33 -4.54 -0.75 -12.02
C VAL A 33 -4.96 0.61 -11.46
N MET A 34 -4.05 1.30 -10.78
CA MET A 34 -4.28 2.63 -10.22
C MET A 34 -4.53 3.69 -11.30
N VAL A 35 -3.73 3.71 -12.36
CA VAL A 35 -3.95 4.61 -13.51
C VAL A 35 -5.32 4.33 -14.16
N LEU A 36 -5.68 3.06 -14.36
CA LEU A 36 -6.99 2.69 -14.87
C LEU A 36 -8.14 3.10 -13.94
N GLY A 37 -7.90 3.13 -12.63
CA GLY A 37 -8.83 3.64 -11.63
C GLY A 37 -8.78 5.14 -11.42
N GLY A 38 -7.97 5.90 -12.18
CA GLY A 38 -7.98 7.37 -12.19
C GLY A 38 -6.89 8.05 -11.36
N VAL A 39 -5.93 7.30 -10.80
CA VAL A 39 -4.75 7.89 -10.12
C VAL A 39 -3.88 8.60 -11.15
N VAL A 40 -3.39 9.79 -10.82
CA VAL A 40 -2.63 10.62 -11.76
C VAL A 40 -1.28 9.99 -12.11
N GLN A 41 -0.90 10.01 -13.40
CA GLN A 41 0.44 9.61 -13.84
C GLN A 41 0.83 10.41 -15.09
N ASN A 42 1.52 11.53 -14.91
CA ASN A 42 1.96 12.40 -16.00
C ASN A 42 3.21 13.22 -15.65
N PHE A 43 3.71 13.97 -16.63
CA PHE A 43 4.80 14.95 -16.47
C PHE A 43 4.41 16.30 -17.06
N TRP A 44 3.14 16.67 -16.93
CA TRP A 44 2.60 17.91 -17.52
C TRP A 44 2.85 19.13 -16.63
N PRO A 45 2.82 20.35 -17.20
CA PRO A 45 2.85 21.57 -16.42
C PRO A 45 1.69 21.65 -15.42
N THR A 46 1.92 22.34 -14.31
CA THR A 46 0.95 22.47 -13.21
C THR A 46 -0.09 23.55 -13.45
N ASP A 47 0.17 24.51 -14.33
CA ASP A 47 -0.73 25.63 -14.56
C ASP A 47 -1.89 25.20 -15.47
N VAL A 48 -3.11 25.29 -14.94
CA VAL A 48 -4.33 24.88 -15.63
C VAL A 48 -5.33 26.03 -15.61
N VAL A 49 -5.87 26.37 -16.76
CA VAL A 49 -6.93 27.38 -16.87
C VAL A 49 -8.27 26.67 -16.93
N ASN A 50 -9.15 27.01 -15.98
CA ASN A 50 -10.52 26.54 -16.05
C ASN A 50 -11.22 27.24 -17.22
N GLN A 51 -11.53 26.50 -18.27
CA GLN A 51 -12.15 27.00 -19.50
C GLN A 51 -13.54 27.61 -19.26
N ALA A 52 -14.25 27.19 -18.22
CA ALA A 52 -15.60 27.66 -17.91
C ALA A 52 -15.61 28.97 -17.10
N SER A 53 -14.66 29.16 -16.18
CA SER A 53 -14.57 30.37 -15.35
C SER A 53 -13.50 31.38 -15.81
N GLY A 54 -12.60 30.97 -16.70
CA GLY A 54 -11.43 31.75 -17.11
C GLY A 54 -10.36 31.89 -16.02
N ILE A 55 -10.56 31.28 -14.85
CA ILE A 55 -9.63 31.38 -13.71
C ILE A 55 -8.50 30.37 -13.88
N GLY A 56 -7.26 30.86 -13.86
CA GLY A 56 -6.07 30.02 -13.76
C GLY A 56 -5.87 29.50 -12.34
N GLN A 57 -5.50 28.22 -12.21
CA GLN A 57 -5.10 27.59 -10.97
C GLN A 57 -3.91 26.67 -11.20
N SER A 58 -3.05 26.53 -10.19
CA SER A 58 -1.98 25.55 -10.21
C SER A 58 -2.50 24.23 -9.65
N VAL A 59 -2.59 23.21 -10.49
CA VAL A 59 -3.02 21.85 -10.14
C VAL A 59 -1.82 20.93 -10.36
N PRO A 60 -1.12 20.52 -9.28
CA PRO A 60 0.07 19.72 -9.43
C PRO A 60 -0.28 18.32 -9.95
N GLY A 61 0.26 17.97 -11.11
CA GLY A 61 0.31 16.60 -11.63
C GLY A 61 1.55 15.85 -11.13
N GLY A 62 1.90 14.77 -11.82
CA GLY A 62 3.14 14.03 -11.52
C GLY A 62 3.02 12.52 -11.72
N PRO A 63 4.13 11.78 -11.50
CA PRO A 63 4.18 10.32 -11.57
C PRO A 63 3.59 9.66 -10.30
N VAL A 64 2.36 10.04 -9.95
CA VAL A 64 1.72 9.70 -8.66
C VAL A 64 1.43 8.20 -8.56
N ALA A 65 0.75 7.59 -9.53
CA ALA A 65 0.37 6.17 -9.47
C ALA A 65 1.56 5.22 -9.30
N SER A 66 2.71 5.52 -9.92
CA SER A 66 3.92 4.72 -9.75
C SER A 66 4.51 4.82 -8.35
N GLN A 67 4.45 6.00 -7.73
CA GLN A 67 4.90 6.20 -6.34
C GLN A 67 3.89 5.59 -5.36
N GLU A 68 2.60 5.77 -5.60
CA GLU A 68 1.49 5.22 -4.83
C GLU A 68 1.58 3.69 -4.72
N ALA A 69 1.78 3.02 -5.85
CA ALA A 69 1.85 1.57 -5.89
C ALA A 69 2.96 1.01 -4.99
N ILE A 70 4.16 1.57 -5.04
CA ILE A 70 5.29 1.11 -4.21
C ILE A 70 5.17 1.59 -2.75
N LYS A 71 4.56 2.75 -2.51
CA LYS A 71 4.38 3.26 -1.14
C LYS A 71 3.44 2.35 -0.35
N GLU A 72 2.35 1.87 -0.98
CA GLU A 72 1.40 0.97 -0.34
C GLU A 72 1.94 -0.46 -0.27
N LEU A 73 2.43 -1.01 -1.39
CA LEU A 73 2.99 -2.37 -1.43
C LEU A 73 4.17 -2.56 -0.45
N GLY A 74 5.04 -1.56 -0.38
CA GLY A 74 6.20 -1.56 0.51
C GLY A 74 5.91 -1.00 1.91
N THR A 75 4.66 -0.64 2.22
CA THR A 75 4.24 -0.06 3.51
C THR A 75 5.08 1.16 3.93
N ASN A 76 5.49 2.00 2.97
CA ASN A 76 6.31 3.19 3.20
C ASN A 76 5.45 4.38 3.67
N GLY A 77 4.27 4.58 3.08
CA GLY A 77 3.34 5.66 3.45
C GLY A 77 3.73 7.08 3.02
N GLY A 78 4.74 7.25 2.17
CA GLY A 78 5.19 8.57 1.68
C GLY A 78 4.34 9.10 0.51
N GLY A 79 3.29 9.85 0.80
CA GLY A 79 2.39 10.44 -0.20
C GLY A 79 3.06 11.46 -1.12
N TYR A 80 2.55 11.61 -2.34
CA TYR A 80 3.06 12.57 -3.31
C TYR A 80 2.60 14.00 -2.96
N PHE A 81 1.34 14.14 -2.54
CA PHE A 81 0.77 15.39 -2.05
C PHE A 81 0.72 15.39 -0.52
N ASN A 82 0.57 16.58 0.06
CA ASN A 82 0.53 16.75 1.52
C ASN A 82 -0.61 15.96 2.20
N ALA A 83 -1.74 15.78 1.49
CA ALA A 83 -2.87 15.02 2.01
C ALA A 83 -2.75 13.49 1.79
N ASN A 84 -1.70 13.02 1.10
CA ASN A 84 -1.40 11.60 0.91
C ASN A 84 -2.61 10.86 0.30
N SER A 85 -2.92 9.64 0.73
CA SER A 85 -4.08 8.84 0.25
C SER A 85 -5.45 9.45 0.57
N ALA A 86 -5.54 10.61 1.25
CA ALA A 86 -6.79 11.39 1.30
C ALA A 86 -6.92 12.37 0.11
N HIS A 87 -5.87 12.54 -0.69
CA HIS A 87 -5.86 13.40 -1.87
C HIS A 87 -6.55 12.71 -3.07
N PRO A 88 -7.51 13.36 -3.75
CA PRO A 88 -8.25 12.73 -4.86
C PRO A 88 -7.39 12.26 -6.05
N PHE A 89 -6.17 12.78 -6.21
CA PHE A 89 -5.25 12.32 -7.26
C PHE A 89 -4.40 11.11 -6.87
N GLU A 90 -4.28 10.82 -5.58
CA GLU A 90 -3.64 9.60 -5.06
C GLU A 90 -4.70 8.50 -4.91
N ASN A 91 -5.88 8.83 -4.37
CA ASN A 91 -6.97 7.90 -4.14
C ASN A 91 -8.33 8.49 -4.62
N PRO A 92 -8.67 8.32 -5.90
CA PRO A 92 -9.81 8.99 -6.53
C PRO A 92 -11.17 8.38 -6.21
N ASN A 93 -11.22 7.12 -5.76
CA ASN A 93 -12.48 6.42 -5.56
C ASN A 93 -12.35 5.24 -4.59
N VAL A 94 -13.50 4.73 -4.15
CA VAL A 94 -13.60 3.63 -3.18
C VAL A 94 -12.88 2.36 -3.65
N PHE A 95 -12.90 2.05 -4.95
CA PHE A 95 -12.20 0.87 -5.46
C PHE A 95 -10.68 1.01 -5.29
N ILE A 96 -10.10 2.16 -5.63
CA ILE A 96 -8.68 2.42 -5.40
C ILE A 96 -8.36 2.42 -3.92
N SER A 97 -9.20 3.01 -3.07
CA SER A 97 -9.00 2.94 -1.61
C SER A 97 -8.94 1.51 -1.07
N LEU A 98 -9.84 0.62 -1.54
CA LEU A 98 -9.80 -0.79 -1.16
C LEU A 98 -8.57 -1.51 -1.72
N PHE A 99 -8.15 -1.13 -2.93
CA PHE A 99 -6.96 -1.70 -3.57
C PHE A 99 -5.67 -1.29 -2.85
N GLU A 100 -5.54 -0.04 -2.40
CA GLU A 100 -4.43 0.43 -1.55
C GLU A 100 -4.35 -0.38 -0.24
N VAL A 101 -5.49 -0.55 0.45
CA VAL A 101 -5.55 -1.37 1.67
C VAL A 101 -5.15 -2.82 1.40
N PHE A 102 -5.56 -3.38 0.25
CA PHE A 102 -5.11 -4.70 -0.18
C PHE A 102 -3.59 -4.76 -0.36
N LEU A 103 -2.97 -3.75 -1.01
CA LEU A 103 -1.52 -3.70 -1.19
C LEU A 103 -0.76 -3.60 0.14
N LEU A 104 -1.24 -2.79 1.09
CA LEU A 104 -0.67 -2.68 2.44
C LEU A 104 -0.62 -4.03 3.16
N LEU A 105 -1.67 -4.84 3.01
CA LEU A 105 -1.79 -6.13 3.70
C LEU A 105 -1.12 -7.28 2.94
N LEU A 106 -0.81 -7.11 1.65
CA LEU A 106 -0.38 -8.19 0.76
C LEU A 106 0.90 -8.89 1.23
N ILE A 107 1.99 -8.14 1.44
CA ILE A 107 3.27 -8.73 1.88
C ILE A 107 3.22 -9.16 3.35
N PRO A 108 2.75 -8.33 4.30
CA PRO A 108 2.69 -8.71 5.71
C PRO A 108 1.86 -9.96 5.98
N SER A 109 0.77 -10.19 5.24
CA SER A 109 -0.04 -11.40 5.39
C SER A 109 0.57 -12.65 4.72
N ALA A 110 1.38 -12.48 3.68
CA ALA A 110 2.07 -13.59 3.00
C ALA A 110 3.29 -14.11 3.79
N LEU A 111 3.98 -13.26 4.54
CA LEU A 111 5.22 -13.63 5.24
C LEU A 111 5.05 -14.69 6.34
N PRO A 112 3.98 -14.71 7.17
CA PRO A 112 3.74 -15.80 8.12
C PRO A 112 3.60 -17.18 7.44
N TYR A 113 2.95 -17.23 6.28
CA TYR A 113 2.87 -18.45 5.48
C TYR A 113 4.24 -18.89 4.98
N ALA A 114 5.03 -17.95 4.42
CA ALA A 114 6.40 -18.21 4.01
C ALA A 114 7.26 -18.71 5.19
N PHE A 115 7.12 -18.10 6.37
CA PHE A 115 7.79 -18.51 7.61
C PHE A 115 7.47 -19.96 7.99
N GLY A 116 6.18 -20.33 8.02
CA GLY A 116 5.78 -21.71 8.28
C GLY A 116 6.39 -22.71 7.27
N ARG A 117 6.52 -22.31 6.00
CA ARG A 117 7.15 -23.15 4.95
C ARG A 117 8.64 -23.29 5.18
N MET A 118 9.31 -22.20 5.59
CA MET A 118 10.75 -22.18 5.85
C MET A 118 11.13 -23.00 7.09
N VAL A 119 10.32 -22.96 8.15
CA VAL A 119 10.54 -23.72 9.39
C VAL A 119 10.15 -25.19 9.26
N GLY A 120 9.30 -25.54 8.29
CA GLY A 120 8.83 -26.91 8.07
C GLY A 120 7.61 -27.29 8.91
N ASP A 121 7.03 -26.35 9.66
CA ASP A 121 5.79 -26.52 10.41
C ASP A 121 4.82 -25.36 10.07
N GLN A 122 3.78 -25.66 9.28
CA GLN A 122 2.76 -24.68 8.90
C GLN A 122 1.96 -24.18 10.09
N LYS A 123 1.86 -24.94 11.18
CA LYS A 123 1.10 -24.51 12.36
C LYS A 123 1.71 -23.24 12.96
N GLN A 124 3.04 -23.10 12.91
CA GLN A 124 3.72 -21.88 13.37
C GLN A 124 3.33 -20.65 12.54
N GLY A 125 3.30 -20.79 11.22
CA GLY A 125 2.84 -19.73 10.32
C GLY A 125 1.37 -19.35 10.57
N HIS A 126 0.51 -20.35 10.76
CA HIS A 126 -0.90 -20.15 11.11
C HIS A 126 -1.09 -19.48 12.48
N THR A 127 -0.28 -19.83 13.47
CA THR A 127 -0.30 -19.16 14.79
C THR A 127 0.03 -17.68 14.66
N VAL A 128 1.09 -17.34 13.90
CA VAL A 128 1.50 -15.95 13.71
C VAL A 128 0.41 -15.13 13.00
N ILE A 129 -0.13 -15.63 11.87
CA ILE A 129 -1.18 -14.90 11.16
C ILE A 129 -2.48 -14.82 11.97
N ALA A 130 -2.81 -15.82 12.79
CA ALA A 130 -3.99 -15.79 13.65
C ALA A 130 -3.88 -14.69 14.71
N VAL A 131 -2.72 -14.54 15.35
CA VAL A 131 -2.48 -13.47 16.33
C VAL A 131 -2.54 -12.10 15.64
N MET A 132 -1.83 -11.92 14.52
CA MET A 132 -1.83 -10.68 13.76
C MET A 132 -3.25 -10.30 13.30
N GLY A 133 -3.98 -11.25 12.72
CA GLY A 133 -5.34 -11.04 12.23
C GLY A 133 -6.34 -10.73 13.34
N THR A 134 -6.18 -11.35 14.52
CA THR A 134 -7.03 -11.07 15.69
C THR A 134 -6.82 -9.63 16.18
N LEU A 135 -5.58 -9.20 16.34
CA LEU A 135 -5.27 -7.83 16.77
C LEU A 135 -5.76 -6.81 15.74
N TRP A 136 -5.49 -7.05 14.45
CA TRP A 136 -5.94 -6.17 13.37
C TRP A 136 -7.48 -6.05 13.34
N LEU A 137 -8.20 -7.17 13.40
CA LEU A 137 -9.67 -7.18 13.37
C LEU A 137 -10.26 -6.48 14.59
N ALA A 138 -9.68 -6.70 15.78
CA ALA A 138 -10.10 -6.03 17.00
C ALA A 138 -9.89 -4.50 16.90
N SER A 139 -8.72 -4.06 16.44
CA SER A 139 -8.41 -2.64 16.26
C SER A 139 -9.31 -1.97 15.22
N VAL A 140 -9.49 -2.59 14.05
CA VAL A 140 -10.36 -2.05 12.99
C VAL A 140 -11.81 -1.98 13.45
N SER A 141 -12.32 -3.02 14.11
CA SER A 141 -13.70 -3.05 14.61
C SER A 141 -13.92 -1.99 15.69
N LEU A 142 -12.97 -1.83 16.61
CA LEU A 142 -13.04 -0.82 17.66
C LEU A 142 -12.99 0.60 17.09
N MET A 143 -12.09 0.88 16.14
CA MET A 143 -12.04 2.19 15.46
C MET A 143 -13.33 2.45 14.68
N GLY A 144 -13.83 1.46 13.93
CA GLY A 144 -15.08 1.59 13.18
C GLY A 144 -16.27 1.89 14.10
N TRP A 145 -16.36 1.20 15.24
CA TRP A 145 -17.38 1.48 16.26
C TRP A 145 -17.24 2.90 16.83
N ALA A 146 -16.02 3.32 17.19
CA ALA A 146 -15.78 4.64 17.75
C ALA A 146 -16.16 5.77 16.79
N VAL A 147 -15.80 5.63 15.50
CA VAL A 147 -16.20 6.59 14.45
C VAL A 147 -17.72 6.63 14.31
N ALA A 148 -18.38 5.47 14.21
CA ALA A 148 -19.84 5.42 14.07
C ALA A 148 -20.58 5.99 15.30
N ALA A 149 -20.08 5.75 16.50
CA ALA A 149 -20.65 6.28 17.74
C ALA A 149 -20.48 7.81 17.86
N ALA A 150 -19.40 8.37 17.31
CA ALA A 150 -19.12 9.80 17.35
C ALA A 150 -19.81 10.62 16.24
N GLN A 151 -20.35 9.97 15.21
CA GLN A 151 -21.06 10.65 14.10
C GLN A 151 -22.35 11.39 14.54
N GLY A 152 -22.82 11.19 15.77
CA GLY A 152 -23.97 11.90 16.34
C GLY A 152 -23.66 13.25 17.03
N THR A 153 -22.39 13.65 17.18
CA THR A 153 -21.99 14.78 18.05
C THR A 153 -21.53 16.04 17.31
N ALA A 154 -21.57 16.04 15.97
CA ALA A 154 -21.25 17.21 15.15
C ALA A 154 -22.53 17.88 14.66
N THR A 155 -23.13 18.70 15.53
CA THR A 155 -24.11 19.75 15.18
C THR A 155 -23.53 21.10 15.52
#